data_AF-A0A9W8HWS6-F1
#
_entry.id   AF-A0A9W8HWS6-F1
#
_cell.length_a   1.000
_cell.length_b   1.000
_cell.length_c   1.000
_cell.angle_alpha   90.00
_cell.angle_beta   90.00
_cell.angle_gamma   90.00
#
_symmetry.space_group_name_H-M   'P 1'
#
loop_
_entity.id
_entity.type
_entity.pdbx_description
1 polymer ?
#
loop_
_entity_poly.entity_id
_entity_poly.type
_entity_poly.pdbx_seq_one_letter_code
_entity_poly.pdbx_strand_id
1 'polypeptide(L)'
;MAEIRNNPYLAHMHDEAEQGANKAFAALVPGKTTAAQQVAVEEDANNGLTGRAYSEKYKSILAKRRELPVNKQRQKFLDLVHNNQFIVLV
;
A
#
# COMPACT_ATOMS: atom_id res chain seq x y z
N MET A 1 28.17 0.00 -2.97
CA MET A 1 26.82 -0.58 -3.13
C MET A 1 26.77 -2.11 -3.15
N ALA A 2 27.91 -2.84 -3.20
CA ALA A 2 27.91 -4.30 -3.13
C ALA A 2 27.64 -4.88 -1.72
N GLU A 3 27.96 -4.14 -0.64
CA GLU A 3 27.82 -4.63 0.74
C GLU A 3 26.38 -4.84 1.23
N ILE A 4 25.42 -4.00 0.79
CA ILE A 4 24.03 -4.10 1.27
C ILE A 4 23.40 -5.43 0.82
N ARG A 5 23.75 -5.91 -0.38
CA ARG A 5 23.21 -7.17 -0.93
C ARG A 5 23.62 -8.42 -0.15
N ASN A 6 24.79 -8.40 0.49
CA ASN A 6 25.32 -9.52 1.25
C ASN A 6 25.09 -9.38 2.77
N ASN A 7 24.32 -8.38 3.22
CA ASN A 7 24.03 -8.19 4.63
C ASN A 7 23.03 -9.27 5.10
N PRO A 8 23.40 -10.17 6.02
CA PRO A 8 22.52 -11.26 6.47
C PRO A 8 21.24 -10.75 7.14
N TYR A 9 21.26 -9.55 7.71
CA TYR A 9 20.08 -8.93 8.33
C TYR A 9 19.11 -8.33 7.31
N LEU A 10 19.55 -8.04 6.09
CA LEU A 10 18.74 -7.45 5.01
C LEU A 10 18.41 -8.46 3.90
N ALA A 11 18.84 -9.72 4.03
CA ALA A 11 18.61 -10.77 3.03
C ALA A 11 17.12 -10.96 2.69
N HIS A 12 16.24 -10.87 3.70
CA HIS A 12 14.79 -10.98 3.54
C HIS A 12 14.18 -9.92 2.59
N MET A 13 14.83 -8.77 2.39
CA MET A 13 14.37 -7.75 1.44
C MET A 13 14.64 -8.12 -0.02
N HIS A 14 15.58 -9.04 -0.27
CA HIS A 14 15.89 -9.52 -1.63
C HIS A 14 15.02 -10.73 -2.00
N ASP A 15 14.68 -11.58 -1.02
CA ASP A 15 13.89 -12.79 -1.24
C ASP A 15 12.42 -12.51 -1.57
N GLU A 16 11.83 -11.41 -1.06
CA GLU A 16 10.44 -11.02 -1.37
C GLU A 16 10.23 -10.62 -2.83
N ALA A 17 11.29 -10.26 -3.56
CA ALA A 17 11.20 -9.99 -4.99
C ALA A 17 10.97 -11.28 -5.81
N GLU A 18 11.39 -12.45 -5.31
CA GLU A 18 11.31 -13.73 -6.01
C GLU A 18 10.22 -14.66 -5.46
N GLN A 19 9.82 -14.54 -4.19
CA GLN A 19 8.83 -15.42 -3.58
C GLN A 19 7.46 -14.74 -3.40
N GLY A 20 6.56 -15.01 -4.35
CA GLY A 20 5.11 -14.93 -4.10
C GLY A 20 4.58 -13.53 -3.77
N ALA A 21 5.13 -12.48 -4.38
CA ALA A 21 4.55 -11.15 -4.30
C ALA A 21 3.06 -11.24 -4.66
N ASN A 22 2.19 -10.95 -3.69
CA ASN A 22 0.76 -10.93 -3.92
C ASN A 22 0.53 -9.96 -5.09
N LYS A 23 -0.02 -10.46 -6.21
CA LYS A 23 -0.01 -9.73 -7.49
C LYS A 23 -0.59 -8.31 -7.35
N ALA A 24 -1.54 -8.14 -6.44
CA ALA A 24 -2.14 -6.86 -6.07
C ALA A 24 -1.12 -5.81 -5.56
N PHE A 25 -0.05 -6.24 -4.90
CA PHE A 25 0.97 -5.37 -4.31
C PHE A 25 2.31 -5.37 -5.05
N ALA A 26 2.46 -6.17 -6.11
CA ALA A 26 3.75 -6.34 -6.80
C ALA A 26 4.33 -5.03 -7.36
N ALA A 27 3.49 -4.04 -7.70
CA ALA A 27 3.91 -2.74 -8.21
C ALA A 27 4.12 -1.67 -7.11
N LEU A 28 3.90 -2.01 -5.84
CA LEU A 28 4.01 -1.06 -4.73
C LEU A 28 5.42 -1.08 -4.15
N VAL A 29 6.00 0.10 -3.99
CA VAL A 29 7.32 0.27 -3.38
C VAL A 29 7.14 0.91 -1.99
N PRO A 30 7.70 0.33 -0.92
CA PRO A 30 7.65 0.93 0.41
C PRO A 30 8.13 2.38 0.40
N GLY A 31 7.35 3.28 1.04
CA GLY A 31 7.66 4.71 1.11
C GLY A 31 7.45 5.51 -0.18
N LYS A 32 6.90 4.89 -1.24
CA LYS A 32 6.65 5.54 -2.54
C LYS A 32 5.27 5.21 -3.12
N THR A 33 4.35 4.73 -2.30
CA THR A 33 2.99 4.41 -2.73
C THR A 33 2.17 5.68 -2.93
N THR A 34 1.23 5.64 -3.87
CA THR A 34 0.36 6.77 -4.20
C THR A 34 -1.10 6.45 -3.85
N ALA A 35 -1.90 7.49 -3.63
CA ALA A 35 -3.33 7.33 -3.40
C ALA A 35 -4.03 6.63 -4.58
N ALA A 36 -3.58 6.88 -5.82
CA ALA A 36 -4.10 6.23 -7.01
C ALA A 36 -3.79 4.71 -7.04
N GLN A 37 -2.57 4.32 -6.69
CA GLN A 37 -2.20 2.91 -6.57
C GLN A 37 -3.03 2.20 -5.49
N GLN A 38 -3.29 2.86 -4.36
CA GLN A 38 -4.19 2.32 -3.34
C GLN A 38 -5.61 2.12 -3.89
N VAL A 39 -6.15 3.10 -4.62
CA VAL A 39 -7.48 2.99 -5.23
C VAL A 39 -7.56 1.79 -6.16
N ALA A 40 -6.54 1.57 -7.00
CA ALA A 40 -6.48 0.43 -7.90
C ALA A 40 -6.53 -0.92 -7.14
N VAL A 41 -5.88 -1.01 -5.97
CA VAL A 41 -5.93 -2.22 -5.14
C VAL A 41 -7.27 -2.37 -4.41
N GLU A 42 -7.85 -1.27 -3.92
CA GLU A 42 -9.16 -1.28 -3.25
C GLU A 42 -10.32 -1.61 -4.22
N GLU A 43 -10.15 -1.33 -5.51
CA GLU A 43 -11.12 -1.62 -6.57
C GLU A 43 -10.89 -2.94 -7.30
N ASP A 44 -9.81 -3.67 -7.00
CA ASP A 44 -9.53 -4.95 -7.62
C ASP A 44 -10.65 -5.96 -7.33
N ALA A 45 -10.81 -6.97 -8.20
CA ALA A 45 -11.85 -7.99 -8.05
C ALA A 45 -11.66 -8.80 -6.77
N ASN A 46 -10.40 -9.08 -6.43
CA ASN A 46 -10.00 -9.87 -5.29
C ASN A 46 -9.27 -9.02 -4.26
N ASN A 47 -9.48 -9.34 -2.99
CA ASN A 47 -8.79 -8.75 -1.88
C ASN A 47 -7.32 -9.14 -1.89
N GLY A 48 -6.43 -8.16 -2.11
CA GLY A 48 -4.99 -8.36 -2.15
C GLY A 48 -4.39 -9.00 -0.88
N LEU A 49 -5.08 -9.01 0.27
CA LEU A 49 -4.59 -9.68 1.49
C LEU A 49 -5.00 -11.15 1.58
N THR A 50 -6.18 -11.51 1.07
CA THR A 50 -6.77 -12.86 1.26
C THR A 50 -6.90 -13.66 -0.04
N GLY A 51 -6.74 -13.00 -1.19
CA GLY A 51 -6.94 -13.57 -2.53
C GLY A 51 -8.40 -13.86 -2.89
N ARG A 52 -9.36 -13.59 -1.99
CA ARG A 52 -10.80 -13.85 -2.21
C ARG A 52 -11.50 -12.60 -2.74
N ALA A 53 -12.58 -12.77 -3.50
CA ALA A 53 -13.39 -11.65 -3.97
C ALA A 53 -13.87 -10.76 -2.81
N TYR A 54 -13.88 -9.43 -3.02
CA TYR A 54 -14.45 -8.52 -2.04
C TYR A 54 -15.96 -8.73 -1.91
N SER A 55 -16.48 -8.61 -0.68
CA SER A 55 -17.92 -8.68 -0.43
C SER A 55 -18.64 -7.39 -0.87
N GLU A 56 -19.93 -7.51 -1.17
CA GLU A 56 -20.77 -6.33 -1.48
C GLU A 56 -20.83 -5.33 -0.32
N LYS A 57 -20.76 -5.83 0.92
CA LYS A 57 -20.65 -4.98 2.11
C LYS A 57 -19.36 -4.16 2.10
N TYR A 58 -18.23 -4.75 1.70
CA TYR A 58 -16.98 -4.00 1.58
C TYR A 58 -17.11 -2.86 0.55
N LYS A 59 -17.63 -3.16 -0.65
CA LYS A 59 -17.79 -2.17 -1.73
C LYS A 59 -18.69 -1.00 -1.31
N SER A 60 -19.82 -1.28 -0.66
CA SER A 60 -20.73 -0.23 -0.17
C SER A 60 -20.10 0.64 0.93
N ILE A 61 -19.28 0.07 1.82
CA ILE A 61 -18.51 0.83 2.81
C ILE A 61 -17.42 1.67 2.13
N LEU A 62 -16.71 1.09 1.14
CA LEU A 62 -15.66 1.77 0.40
C LEU A 62 -16.19 3.03 -0.30
N ALA A 63 -17.36 2.95 -0.94
CA ALA A 63 -18.02 4.09 -1.56
C ALA A 63 -18.25 5.23 -0.56
N LYS A 64 -18.85 4.93 0.61
CA LYS A 64 -19.08 5.93 1.67
C LYS A 64 -17.78 6.51 2.24
N ARG A 65 -16.72 5.69 2.37
CA ARG A 65 -15.41 6.14 2.87
C ARG A 65 -14.72 7.12 1.93
N ARG A 66 -15.05 7.15 0.65
CA ARG A 66 -14.52 8.13 -0.32
C ARG A 66 -15.12 9.51 -0.16
N GLU A 67 -16.32 9.60 0.38
CA GLU A 67 -17.01 10.86 0.62
C GLU A 67 -16.48 11.59 1.87
N LEU A 68 -15.78 10.87 2.76
CA LEU A 68 -15.21 11.46 3.96
C LEU A 68 -14.17 12.55 3.63
N PRO A 69 -14.17 13.69 4.34
CA PRO A 69 -13.26 14.81 4.05
C PRO A 69 -11.78 14.41 4.02
N VAL A 70 -11.38 13.49 4.91
CA VAL A 70 -10.00 12.99 5.00
C VAL A 70 -9.53 12.28 3.73
N ASN A 71 -10.43 11.70 2.95
CA ASN A 71 -10.08 10.99 1.72
C ASN A 71 -9.50 11.95 0.68
N LYS A 72 -10.03 13.19 0.61
CA LYS A 72 -9.55 14.24 -0.28
C LYS A 72 -8.11 14.66 0.02
N GLN A 73 -7.63 14.45 1.25
CA GLN A 73 -6.29 14.80 1.69
C GLN A 73 -5.33 13.59 1.71
N ARG A 74 -5.75 12.42 1.22
CA ARG A 74 -4.96 11.18 1.29
C ARG A 74 -3.58 11.30 0.65
N GLN A 75 -3.48 11.87 -0.56
CA GLN A 75 -2.18 12.02 -1.22
C GLN A 75 -1.26 12.91 -0.39
N LYS A 76 -1.76 14.06 0.08
CA LYS A 76 -1.02 14.97 0.96
C LYS A 76 -0.56 14.28 2.26
N PHE A 77 -1.41 13.43 2.83
CA PHE A 77 -1.05 12.64 4.00
C PHE A 77 0.08 11.65 3.70
N LEU A 78 0.02 10.92 2.58
CA LEU A 78 1.08 10.01 2.17
C LEU A 78 2.40 10.75 1.95
N ASP A 79 2.36 11.92 1.32
CA ASP A 79 3.55 12.76 1.13
C ASP A 79 4.16 13.17 2.47
N LEU A 80 3.34 13.49 3.49
CA LEU A 80 3.83 13.79 4.84
C LEU A 80 4.46 12.56 5.51
N VAL A 81 3.81 11.40 5.42
CA VAL A 81 4.31 10.13 6.00
C VAL A 81 5.64 9.72 5.37
N HIS A 82 5.80 9.90 4.07
CA HIS A 82 7.03 9.49 3.36
C HIS A 82 8.20 10.44 3.61
N ASN A 83 7.94 11.72 3.88
CA ASN A 83 8.98 12.73 4.03
C ASN A 83 9.32 13.10 5.49
N ASN A 84 8.51 12.66 6.46
CA ASN A 84 8.69 13.03 7.87
C ASN A 84 8.70 11.79 8.76
N GLN A 85 9.58 11.78 9.75
CA GLN A 85 9.64 10.70 10.74
C GLN A 85 8.45 10.77 11.73
N PHE A 86 7.97 11.98 12.03
CA PHE A 86 6.85 12.22 12.94
C PHE A 86 5.88 13.21 12.31
N ILE A 87 4.58 12.95 12.45
CA ILE A 87 3.50 13.79 11.97
C ILE A 87 2.43 13.92 13.05
N VAL A 88 1.78 15.08 13.12
CA VAL A 88 0.61 15.31 13.96
C VAL A 88 -0.58 15.55 13.04
N LEU A 89 -1.65 14.78 13.23
CA LEU A 89 -2.92 14.94 12.55
C LEU A 89 -3.91 15.56 13.53
N VAL A 90 -4.72 16.51 13.05
CA VAL A 90 -5.76 17.21 13.82
C VAL A 90 -7.07 17.10 13.07
#